data_AF-A0A4P7AGY0-F1
#
_entry.id   AF-A0A4P7AGY0-F1
#
_cell.length_a   1.000
_cell.length_b   1.000
_cell.length_c   1.000
_cell.angle_alpha   90.00
_cell.angle_beta   90.00
_cell.angle_gamma   90.00
#
_symmetry.space_group_name_H-M   'P 1'
#
loop_
_entity.id
_entity.type
_entity.pdbx_description
1 polymer ?
#
loop_
_entity_poly.entity_id
_entity_poly.type
_entity_poly.pdbx_seq_one_letter_code
_entity_poly.pdbx_strand_id
1 'polypeptide(L)'
;MGDYNLLQDFVNNVSQEWFKKFFIDKLDLLKNGLLEAQQDFIGDFIPDVNVTNQLLANIKKQVSELKTHDQIDNFIKKNSLQLKVDGGFNSEIQSELLNTIKENPTNIQEKITELIIKMQIGNIVKSGSKALEINAILLNKLGNDTSFSEIDREDITYILDTEISKSVEKLKNWSSQNPEQAENYEEELKILLSSDNSEKKEEACEIIEHYFETIIGNEIEEEDLQKLNPDDMDEKSKVIIFNDGVMIAEEVSAKIRLSSIFKKILNNKKTS
;
A
#
# COMPACT_ATOMS: atom_id res chain seq x y z
N MET A 1 5.80 32.17 -7.66
CA MET A 1 4.93 30.99 -7.90
C MET A 1 5.84 29.79 -7.95
N GLY A 2 5.61 28.71 -7.18
CA GLY A 2 6.24 27.42 -7.54
C GLY A 2 5.68 26.98 -8.90
N ASP A 3 6.59 26.60 -9.81
CA ASP A 3 6.49 26.47 -11.29
C ASP A 3 5.45 25.44 -11.82
N TYR A 4 4.20 25.48 -11.36
CA TYR A 4 3.13 24.67 -11.96
C TYR A 4 2.23 25.59 -12.78
N ASN A 5 2.16 25.33 -14.08
CA ASN A 5 1.27 26.05 -14.97
C ASN A 5 -0.15 25.47 -14.86
N LEU A 6 -0.25 24.14 -14.86
CA LEU A 6 -1.51 23.42 -14.82
C LEU A 6 -1.65 22.57 -13.55
N LEU A 7 -2.89 22.23 -13.17
CA LEU A 7 -3.15 21.29 -12.08
C LEU A 7 -2.43 19.95 -12.29
N GLN A 8 -2.44 19.46 -13.53
CA GLN A 8 -1.75 18.21 -13.86
C GLN A 8 -0.26 18.25 -13.54
N ASP A 9 0.42 19.38 -13.72
CA ASP A 9 1.85 19.53 -13.38
C ASP A 9 2.07 19.39 -11.87
N PHE A 10 1.20 20.01 -11.08
CA PHE A 10 1.23 19.93 -9.62
C PHE A 10 0.96 18.50 -9.14
N VAL A 11 -0.11 17.86 -9.63
CA VAL A 11 -0.45 16.48 -9.29
C VAL A 11 0.66 15.52 -9.72
N ASN A 12 1.24 15.69 -10.91
CA ASN A 12 2.38 14.91 -11.38
C ASN A 12 3.58 15.02 -10.42
N ASN A 13 3.91 16.22 -9.96
CA ASN A 13 5.02 16.41 -9.03
C ASN A 13 4.76 15.73 -7.68
N VAL A 14 3.58 15.96 -7.09
CA VAL A 14 3.20 15.36 -5.79
C VAL A 14 3.21 13.83 -5.89
N SER A 15 2.64 13.27 -6.95
CA SER A 15 2.56 11.83 -7.17
C SER A 15 3.94 11.20 -7.29
N GLN A 16 4.88 11.85 -7.95
CA GLN A 16 6.25 11.37 -8.06
C GLN A 16 6.99 11.40 -6.73
N GLU A 17 6.91 12.52 -6.02
CA GLU A 17 7.58 12.67 -4.73
C GLU A 17 7.06 11.62 -3.74
N TRP A 18 5.73 11.49 -3.67
CA TRP A 18 5.10 10.50 -2.81
C TRP A 18 5.42 9.07 -3.23
N PHE A 19 5.16 8.69 -4.49
CA PHE A 19 5.29 7.30 -4.94
C PHE A 19 6.72 6.80 -4.81
N LYS A 20 7.72 7.62 -5.16
CA LYS A 20 9.13 7.24 -5.00
C LYS A 20 9.47 7.00 -3.53
N LYS A 21 9.08 7.92 -2.65
CA LYS A 21 9.34 7.79 -1.21
C LYS A 21 8.63 6.55 -0.65
N PHE A 22 7.31 6.47 -0.82
CA PHE A 22 6.47 5.35 -0.39
C PHE A 22 7.05 4.00 -0.84
N PHE A 23 7.39 3.89 -2.12
CA PHE A 23 7.86 2.64 -2.68
C PHE A 23 9.26 2.26 -2.18
N ILE A 24 10.18 3.23 -2.08
CA ILE A 24 11.53 2.98 -1.56
C ILE A 24 11.46 2.57 -0.08
N ASP A 25 10.68 3.28 0.73
CA ASP A 25 10.51 2.98 2.16
C ASP A 25 9.96 1.55 2.34
N LYS A 26 8.93 1.17 1.58
CA LYS A 26 8.38 -0.20 1.61
C LYS A 26 9.36 -1.26 1.08
N LEU A 27 10.18 -0.95 0.08
CA LEU A 27 11.24 -1.86 -0.37
C LEU A 27 12.34 -2.04 0.68
N ASP A 28 12.69 -0.99 1.43
CA ASP A 28 13.66 -1.08 2.50
C ASP A 28 13.14 -1.88 3.69
N LEU A 29 11.87 -1.70 4.06
CA LEU A 29 11.20 -2.55 5.04
C LEU A 29 11.16 -4.01 4.59
N LEU A 30 10.80 -4.29 3.32
CA LEU A 30 10.85 -5.64 2.76
C LEU A 30 12.26 -6.23 2.83
N LYS A 31 13.29 -5.46 2.46
CA LYS A 31 14.68 -5.91 2.53
C LYS A 31 15.09 -6.27 3.95
N ASN A 32 14.82 -5.38 4.90
CA ASN A 32 15.18 -5.59 6.29
C ASN A 32 14.43 -6.80 6.86
N GLY A 33 13.12 -6.89 6.61
CA GLY A 33 12.32 -8.04 7.01
C GLY A 33 12.84 -9.37 6.44
N LEU A 34 13.23 -9.43 5.16
CA LEU A 34 13.79 -10.65 4.55
C LEU A 34 15.17 -11.03 5.11
N LEU A 35 15.98 -10.05 5.52
CA LEU A 35 17.31 -10.28 6.08
C LEU A 35 17.27 -10.59 7.58
N GLU A 36 16.31 -10.02 8.32
CA GLU A 36 16.10 -10.23 9.75
C GLU A 36 15.35 -11.54 10.01
N ALA A 37 14.37 -11.89 9.16
CA ALA A 37 13.59 -13.12 9.28
C ALA A 37 14.32 -14.39 8.83
N GLN A 38 15.66 -14.37 8.77
CA GLN A 38 16.50 -15.57 8.66
C GLN A 38 16.29 -16.59 9.80
N GLN A 39 15.43 -16.28 10.79
CA GLN A 39 15.04 -17.20 11.86
C GLN A 39 13.60 -17.76 11.76
N ASP A 40 12.64 -17.10 11.07
CA ASP A 40 11.20 -17.46 11.16
C ASP A 40 10.41 -17.29 9.83
N PHE A 41 11.04 -17.45 8.66
CA PHE A 41 10.28 -17.53 7.41
C PHE A 41 9.55 -18.88 7.28
N ILE A 42 8.55 -18.95 6.39
CA ILE A 42 7.76 -20.17 6.12
C ILE A 42 8.69 -21.37 5.83
N GLY A 43 8.91 -22.23 6.84
CA GLY A 43 9.78 -23.42 6.77
C GLY A 43 11.29 -23.12 6.76
N ASP A 44 12.11 -24.11 6.38
CA ASP A 44 13.59 -24.01 6.28
C ASP A 44 14.09 -23.11 5.12
N PHE A 45 13.27 -22.21 4.58
CA PHE A 45 13.63 -21.37 3.44
C PHE A 45 14.47 -20.16 3.87
N ILE A 46 15.68 -20.07 3.33
CA ILE A 46 16.56 -18.92 3.49
C ILE A 46 16.58 -18.14 2.15
N PRO A 47 16.20 -16.85 2.11
CA PRO A 47 16.26 -16.06 0.88
C PRO A 47 17.69 -15.97 0.32
N ASP A 48 17.86 -16.05 -1.00
CA ASP A 48 19.15 -15.78 -1.63
C ASP A 48 19.45 -14.27 -1.55
N VAL A 49 20.46 -13.91 -0.76
CA VAL A 49 20.83 -12.52 -0.49
C VAL A 49 21.33 -11.80 -1.74
N ASN A 50 22.02 -12.48 -2.65
CA ASN A 50 22.52 -11.87 -3.88
C ASN A 50 21.37 -11.55 -4.83
N VAL A 51 20.47 -12.51 -5.03
CA VAL A 51 19.27 -12.35 -5.86
C VAL A 51 18.37 -11.26 -5.30
N THR A 52 18.15 -11.27 -3.98
CA THR A 52 17.37 -10.25 -3.27
C THR A 52 17.93 -8.86 -3.51
N ASN A 53 19.24 -8.66 -3.28
CA ASN A 53 19.87 -7.35 -3.48
C ASN A 53 19.81 -6.90 -4.95
N GLN A 54 20.03 -7.80 -5.91
CA GLN A 54 19.97 -7.47 -7.33
C GLN A 54 18.56 -7.04 -7.77
N LEU A 55 17.53 -7.81 -7.40
CA LEU A 55 16.14 -7.51 -7.75
C LEU A 55 15.68 -6.18 -7.15
N LEU A 56 15.91 -5.98 -5.85
CA LEU A 56 15.52 -4.76 -5.15
C LEU A 56 16.25 -3.54 -5.71
N ALA A 57 17.56 -3.66 -6.02
CA ALA A 57 18.32 -2.58 -6.62
C ALA A 57 17.80 -2.21 -8.02
N ASN A 58 17.49 -3.21 -8.86
CA ASN A 58 16.94 -2.99 -10.19
C ASN A 58 15.59 -2.27 -10.14
N ILE A 59 14.73 -2.64 -9.19
CA ILE A 59 13.41 -2.01 -9.04
C ILE A 59 13.52 -0.61 -8.46
N LYS A 60 14.38 -0.38 -7.45
CA LYS A 60 14.68 0.97 -6.97
C LYS A 60 15.13 1.89 -8.09
N LYS A 61 15.96 1.38 -9.01
CA LYS A 61 16.38 2.13 -10.20
C LYS A 61 15.20 2.44 -11.13
N GLN A 62 14.34 1.46 -11.44
CA GLN A 62 13.15 1.72 -12.27
C GLN A 62 12.24 2.79 -11.66
N VAL A 63 12.03 2.75 -10.35
CA VAL A 63 11.18 3.71 -9.62
C VAL A 63 11.79 5.11 -9.61
N SER A 64 13.12 5.23 -9.44
CA SER A 64 13.79 6.53 -9.41
C SER A 64 13.73 7.26 -10.77
N GLU A 65 13.64 6.50 -11.86
CA GLU A 65 13.53 6.98 -13.25
C GLU A 65 12.12 7.47 -13.64
N LEU A 66 11.08 7.23 -12.82
CA LEU A 66 9.70 7.68 -13.09
C LEU A 66 9.58 9.21 -12.99
N LYS A 67 8.96 9.83 -13.99
CA LYS A 67 8.86 11.30 -14.17
C LYS A 67 7.46 11.83 -14.43
N THR A 68 6.45 10.97 -14.57
CA THR A 68 5.05 11.39 -14.79
C THR A 68 4.09 10.45 -14.08
N HIS A 69 2.87 10.91 -13.81
CA HIS A 69 1.81 10.06 -13.25
C HIS A 69 1.51 8.88 -14.19
N ASP A 70 1.46 9.10 -15.51
CA ASP A 70 1.28 8.02 -16.50
C ASP A 70 2.39 6.95 -16.42
N GLN A 71 3.64 7.35 -16.17
CA GLN A 71 4.74 6.40 -16.00
C GLN A 71 4.58 5.60 -14.71
N ILE A 72 4.10 6.23 -13.64
CA ILE A 72 3.76 5.55 -12.38
C ILE A 72 2.64 4.55 -12.62
N ASP A 73 1.56 4.93 -13.30
CA ASP A 73 0.44 4.04 -13.63
C ASP A 73 0.87 2.85 -14.49
N ASN A 74 1.75 3.08 -15.46
CA ASN A 74 2.30 2.00 -16.28
C ASN A 74 3.21 1.06 -15.47
N PHE A 75 4.04 1.62 -14.58
CA PHE A 75 4.82 0.83 -13.64
C PHE A 75 3.93 0.00 -12.73
N ILE A 76 2.84 0.59 -12.22
CA ILE A 76 1.85 -0.09 -11.40
C ILE A 76 1.22 -1.23 -12.19
N LYS A 77 0.67 -0.98 -13.38
CA LYS A 77 0.05 -2.02 -14.22
C LYS A 77 0.99 -3.17 -14.57
N LYS A 78 2.27 -2.86 -14.83
CA LYS A 78 3.29 -3.86 -15.17
C LYS A 78 3.62 -4.78 -13.98
N ASN A 79 3.63 -4.23 -12.78
CA ASN A 79 4.08 -4.92 -11.56
C ASN A 79 2.91 -5.33 -10.65
N SER A 80 1.69 -4.89 -10.95
CA SER A 80 0.48 -5.37 -10.31
C SER A 80 0.24 -6.79 -10.78
N LEU A 81 0.31 -7.75 -9.86
CA LEU A 81 -0.25 -9.06 -10.10
C LEU A 81 -1.76 -8.86 -10.28
N GLN A 82 -2.30 -9.23 -11.44
CA GLN A 82 -3.75 -9.24 -11.65
C GLN A 82 -4.34 -10.37 -10.81
N LEU A 83 -4.51 -10.09 -9.53
CA LEU A 83 -5.26 -10.92 -8.60
C LEU A 83 -6.71 -10.88 -9.08
N LYS A 84 -7.20 -11.94 -9.71
CA LYS A 84 -8.63 -12.13 -9.85
C LYS A 84 -9.21 -12.14 -8.45
N VAL A 85 -10.00 -11.11 -8.15
CA VAL A 85 -10.76 -10.97 -6.92
C VAL A 85 -11.93 -11.94 -7.01
N ASP A 86 -11.63 -13.23 -6.85
CA ASP A 86 -12.60 -14.30 -6.60
C ASP A 86 -11.83 -15.36 -5.79
N GLY A 87 -11.62 -15.02 -4.52
CA GLY A 87 -11.50 -15.98 -3.44
C GLY A 87 -10.50 -17.13 -3.56
N GLY A 88 -9.33 -16.91 -4.14
CA GLY A 88 -8.24 -17.87 -4.04
C GLY A 88 -6.94 -17.15 -3.83
N PHE A 89 -6.10 -17.67 -2.94
CA PHE A 89 -4.67 -17.34 -2.92
C PHE A 89 -4.05 -17.82 -4.25
N ASN A 90 -4.22 -17.00 -5.28
CA ASN A 90 -3.49 -16.93 -6.53
C ASN A 90 -3.09 -18.30 -7.12
N SER A 91 -4.05 -19.00 -7.71
CA SER A 91 -3.81 -20.28 -8.40
C SER A 91 -2.70 -20.19 -9.46
N GLU A 92 -2.53 -19.04 -10.13
CA GLU A 92 -1.44 -18.81 -11.08
C GLU A 92 -0.05 -18.76 -10.42
N ILE A 93 0.08 -18.10 -9.26
CA ILE A 93 1.38 -18.02 -8.55
C ILE A 93 1.70 -19.33 -7.85
N GLN A 94 0.71 -20.00 -7.26
CA GLN A 94 0.93 -21.35 -6.71
C GLN A 94 1.32 -22.32 -7.83
N SER A 95 0.70 -22.21 -9.02
CA SER A 95 1.08 -22.99 -10.20
C SER A 95 2.48 -22.64 -10.69
N GLU A 96 2.84 -21.35 -10.74
CA GLU A 96 4.18 -20.90 -11.12
C GLU A 96 5.23 -21.36 -10.11
N LEU A 97 4.94 -21.32 -8.81
CA LEU A 97 5.79 -21.83 -7.75
C LEU A 97 5.98 -23.36 -7.89
N LEU A 98 4.88 -24.12 -8.06
CA LEU A 98 4.92 -25.57 -8.24
C LEU A 98 5.63 -25.99 -9.53
N ASN A 99 5.43 -25.27 -10.63
CA ASN A 99 6.10 -25.53 -11.90
C ASN A 99 7.59 -25.18 -11.81
N THR A 100 7.93 -24.07 -11.16
CA THR A 100 9.32 -23.64 -10.92
C THR A 100 10.09 -24.67 -10.09
N ILE A 101 9.47 -25.21 -9.03
CA ILE A 101 10.04 -26.28 -8.20
C ILE A 101 10.25 -27.56 -9.01
N LYS A 102 9.33 -27.91 -9.93
CA LYS A 102 9.44 -29.09 -10.79
C LYS A 102 10.48 -28.94 -11.90
N GLU A 103 10.62 -27.75 -12.48
CA GLU A 103 11.46 -27.49 -13.65
C GLU A 103 12.91 -27.14 -13.30
N ASN A 104 13.16 -26.58 -12.10
CA ASN A 104 14.49 -26.06 -11.73
C ASN A 104 14.98 -26.62 -10.38
N PRO A 105 15.17 -27.96 -10.25
CA PRO A 105 15.46 -28.59 -8.96
C PRO A 105 16.79 -28.17 -8.32
N THR A 106 17.73 -27.62 -9.10
CA THR A 106 19.06 -27.19 -8.62
C THR A 106 19.14 -25.73 -8.20
N ASN A 107 18.21 -24.87 -8.67
CA ASN A 107 18.19 -23.42 -8.40
C ASN A 107 16.89 -22.98 -7.71
N ILE A 108 16.24 -23.91 -6.99
CA ILE A 108 14.94 -23.69 -6.33
C ILE A 108 14.99 -22.44 -5.44
N GLN A 109 16.06 -22.26 -4.67
CA GLN A 109 16.17 -21.16 -3.70
C GLN A 109 16.18 -19.78 -4.36
N GLU A 110 16.96 -19.59 -5.43
CA GLU A 110 16.98 -18.35 -6.22
C GLU A 110 15.59 -18.06 -6.79
N LYS A 111 14.93 -19.07 -7.37
CA LYS A 111 13.65 -18.87 -8.03
C LYS A 111 12.47 -18.64 -7.08
N ILE A 112 12.46 -19.32 -5.93
CA ILE A 112 11.51 -19.03 -4.85
C ILE A 112 11.74 -17.60 -4.32
N THR A 113 13.01 -17.20 -4.15
CA THR A 113 13.35 -15.83 -3.74
C THR A 113 12.83 -14.79 -4.73
N GLU A 114 13.04 -14.99 -6.04
CA GLU A 114 12.51 -14.11 -7.10
C GLU A 114 10.99 -13.97 -7.01
N LEU A 115 10.28 -15.08 -6.83
CA LEU A 115 8.82 -15.11 -6.83
C LEU A 115 8.25 -14.44 -5.58
N ILE A 116 8.78 -14.72 -4.39
CA ILE A 116 8.38 -14.05 -3.14
C ILE A 116 8.56 -12.54 -3.27
N ILE A 117 9.71 -12.08 -3.78
CA ILE A 117 9.98 -10.66 -3.96
C ILE A 117 8.98 -10.03 -4.92
N LYS A 118 8.72 -10.66 -6.09
CA LYS A 118 7.72 -10.18 -7.06
C LYS A 118 6.32 -10.07 -6.45
N MET A 119 5.92 -11.00 -5.60
CA MET A 119 4.64 -10.93 -4.89
C MET A 119 4.56 -9.72 -3.98
N GLN A 120 5.59 -9.50 -3.16
CA GLN A 120 5.63 -8.37 -2.24
C GLN A 120 5.64 -7.03 -2.97
N ILE A 121 6.37 -6.95 -4.09
CA ILE A 121 6.30 -5.80 -4.99
C ILE A 121 4.88 -5.59 -5.52
N GLY A 122 4.21 -6.64 -5.96
CA GLY A 122 2.82 -6.56 -6.42
C GLY A 122 1.87 -6.00 -5.37
N ASN A 123 2.05 -6.39 -4.11
CA ASN A 123 1.28 -5.86 -2.98
C ASN A 123 1.57 -4.37 -2.74
N ILE A 124 2.85 -3.98 -2.68
CA ILE A 124 3.26 -2.57 -2.52
C ILE A 124 2.67 -1.71 -3.64
N VAL A 125 2.75 -2.19 -4.88
CA VAL A 125 2.19 -1.53 -6.06
C VAL A 125 0.67 -1.37 -5.95
N LYS A 126 -0.05 -2.39 -5.49
CA LYS A 126 -1.51 -2.37 -5.32
C LYS A 126 -1.93 -1.34 -4.26
N SER A 127 -1.26 -1.31 -3.11
CA SER A 127 -1.52 -0.33 -2.06
C SER A 127 -1.18 1.09 -2.55
N GLY A 128 -0.09 1.24 -3.31
CA GLY A 128 0.28 2.49 -3.98
C GLY A 128 -0.79 3.00 -4.95
N SER A 129 -1.33 2.11 -5.77
CA SER A 129 -2.38 2.41 -6.75
C SER A 129 -3.64 2.97 -6.11
N LYS A 130 -4.10 2.36 -5.01
CA LYS A 130 -5.32 2.80 -4.31
C LYS A 130 -5.21 4.22 -3.77
N ALA A 131 -4.04 4.60 -3.26
CA ALA A 131 -3.83 5.96 -2.76
C ALA A 131 -3.82 6.97 -3.92
N LEU A 132 -3.20 6.62 -5.05
CA LEU A 132 -3.11 7.49 -6.23
C LEU A 132 -4.46 7.71 -6.93
N GLU A 133 -5.50 6.93 -6.63
CA GLU A 133 -6.88 7.21 -7.13
C GLU A 133 -7.34 8.63 -6.76
N ILE A 134 -6.83 9.19 -5.66
CA ILE A 134 -7.12 10.57 -5.26
C ILE A 134 -6.71 11.60 -6.32
N ASN A 135 -5.67 11.32 -7.09
CA ASN A 135 -5.18 12.18 -8.16
C ASN A 135 -6.18 12.24 -9.31
N ALA A 136 -6.71 11.09 -9.72
CA ALA A 136 -7.74 11.02 -10.75
C ALA A 136 -8.99 11.78 -10.30
N ILE A 137 -9.36 11.68 -9.03
CA ILE A 137 -10.51 12.42 -8.46
C ILE A 137 -10.26 13.93 -8.49
N LEU A 138 -9.07 14.40 -8.08
CA LEU A 138 -8.68 15.81 -8.15
C LEU A 138 -8.74 16.34 -9.58
N LEU A 139 -8.09 15.66 -10.52
CA LEU A 139 -8.03 16.06 -11.93
C LEU A 139 -9.41 16.07 -12.58
N ASN A 140 -10.27 15.10 -12.26
CA ASN A 140 -11.63 15.04 -12.78
C ASN A 140 -12.55 16.13 -12.21
N LYS A 141 -12.40 16.48 -10.93
CA LYS A 141 -13.26 17.48 -10.26
C LYS A 141 -12.84 18.92 -10.57
N LEU A 142 -11.54 19.18 -10.66
CA LEU A 142 -10.99 20.53 -10.81
C LEU A 142 -10.55 20.84 -12.25
N GLY A 143 -10.47 19.84 -13.11
CA GLY A 143 -9.97 19.95 -14.49
C GLY A 143 -8.45 19.80 -14.56
N ASN A 144 -7.99 18.87 -15.39
CA ASN A 144 -6.57 18.59 -15.65
C ASN A 144 -5.82 19.82 -16.19
N ASP A 145 -6.46 20.54 -17.12
CA ASP A 145 -5.89 21.69 -17.83
C ASP A 145 -6.22 23.03 -17.16
N THR A 146 -6.79 23.00 -15.95
CA THR A 146 -7.09 24.20 -15.18
C THR A 146 -5.79 24.83 -14.71
N SER A 147 -5.69 26.15 -14.88
CA SER A 147 -4.54 26.92 -14.43
C SER A 147 -4.38 26.76 -12.92
N PHE A 148 -3.18 26.36 -12.47
CA PHE A 148 -2.96 26.11 -11.05
C PHE A 148 -3.16 27.36 -10.19
N SER A 149 -2.99 28.56 -10.76
CA SER A 149 -3.23 29.82 -10.05
C SER A 149 -4.71 30.14 -9.84
N GLU A 150 -5.60 29.50 -10.59
CA GLU A 150 -7.05 29.72 -10.53
C GLU A 150 -7.75 28.75 -9.56
N ILE A 151 -7.03 27.77 -9.05
CA ILE A 151 -7.57 26.74 -8.15
C ILE A 151 -7.49 27.23 -6.71
N ASP A 152 -8.62 27.18 -6.02
CA ASP A 152 -8.64 27.39 -4.58
C ASP A 152 -7.98 26.22 -3.86
N ARG A 153 -7.08 26.53 -2.92
CA ARG A 153 -6.41 25.53 -2.10
C ARG A 153 -7.39 24.83 -1.17
N GLU A 154 -8.47 25.51 -0.79
CA GLU A 154 -9.54 24.96 0.03
C GLU A 154 -10.28 23.86 -0.74
N ASP A 155 -10.45 23.97 -2.05
CA ASP A 155 -11.06 22.93 -2.88
C ASP A 155 -10.19 21.66 -2.93
N ILE A 156 -8.86 21.82 -3.11
CA ILE A 156 -7.93 20.68 -3.06
C ILE A 156 -8.01 20.02 -1.69
N THR A 157 -7.94 20.81 -0.62
CA THR A 157 -7.98 20.30 0.76
C THR A 157 -9.28 19.56 1.05
N TYR A 158 -10.42 20.12 0.65
CA TYR A 158 -11.73 19.52 0.81
C TYR A 158 -11.85 18.18 0.08
N ILE A 159 -11.36 18.09 -1.16
CA ILE A 159 -11.37 16.83 -1.91
C ILE A 159 -10.51 15.78 -1.22
N LEU A 160 -9.30 16.15 -0.79
CA LEU A 160 -8.39 15.24 -0.09
C LEU A 160 -9.03 14.69 1.19
N ASP A 161 -9.56 15.57 2.03
CA ASP A 161 -10.19 15.20 3.30
C ASP A 161 -11.44 14.36 3.09
N THR A 162 -12.24 14.65 2.06
CA THR A 162 -13.40 13.83 1.68
C THR A 162 -12.99 12.41 1.30
N GLU A 163 -11.92 12.24 0.52
CA GLU A 163 -11.45 10.92 0.11
C GLU A 163 -10.79 10.12 1.24
N ILE A 164 -10.16 10.80 2.20
CA ILE A 164 -9.69 10.19 3.46
C ILE A 164 -10.89 9.73 4.28
N SER A 165 -11.88 10.59 4.51
CA SER A 165 -13.06 10.28 5.32
C SER A 165 -13.82 9.06 4.78
N LYS A 166 -13.90 8.89 3.46
CA LYS A 166 -14.48 7.67 2.86
C LYS A 166 -13.74 6.40 3.28
N SER A 167 -12.41 6.42 3.30
CA SER A 167 -11.60 5.26 3.71
C SER A 167 -11.66 5.04 5.23
N VAL A 168 -11.68 6.12 6.02
CA VAL A 168 -11.86 6.03 7.48
C VAL A 168 -13.23 5.44 7.84
N GLU A 169 -14.30 5.80 7.11
CA GLU A 169 -15.61 5.17 7.31
C GLU A 169 -15.62 3.68 6.96
N LYS A 170 -14.82 3.22 5.98
CA LYS A 170 -14.62 1.77 5.75
C LYS A 170 -14.00 1.11 6.99
N LEU A 171 -12.96 1.72 7.57
CA LEU A 171 -12.29 1.20 8.75
C LEU A 171 -13.24 1.15 9.95
N LYS A 172 -14.01 2.21 10.18
CA LYS A 172 -15.04 2.26 11.21
C LYS A 172 -16.11 1.18 11.02
N ASN A 173 -16.58 0.97 9.79
CA ASN A 173 -17.54 -0.08 9.50
C ASN A 173 -16.96 -1.46 9.80
N TRP A 174 -15.72 -1.72 9.38
CA TRP A 174 -15.00 -2.96 9.70
C TRP A 174 -14.84 -3.13 11.22
N SER A 175 -14.42 -2.09 11.94
CA SER A 175 -14.25 -2.09 13.40
C SER A 175 -15.56 -2.37 14.15
N SER A 176 -16.69 -1.84 13.67
CA SER A 176 -17.99 -2.13 14.29
C SER A 176 -18.47 -3.57 14.08
N GLN A 177 -17.97 -4.25 13.05
CA GLN A 177 -18.20 -5.66 12.80
C GLN A 177 -17.21 -6.55 13.58
N ASN A 178 -16.08 -5.99 14.03
CA ASN A 178 -14.98 -6.68 14.71
C ASN A 178 -14.59 -5.95 16.01
N PRO A 179 -15.49 -5.90 17.02
CA PRO A 179 -15.33 -5.05 18.19
C PRO A 179 -14.15 -5.45 19.09
N GLU A 180 -13.86 -6.75 19.24
CA GLU A 180 -12.74 -7.23 20.06
C GLU A 180 -11.40 -6.72 19.52
N GLN A 181 -11.27 -6.64 18.20
CA GLN A 181 -10.09 -6.11 17.53
C GLN A 181 -10.05 -4.59 17.66
N ALA A 182 -11.19 -3.93 17.45
CA ALA A 182 -11.31 -2.48 17.49
C ALA A 182 -10.98 -1.85 18.86
N GLU A 183 -11.17 -2.58 19.96
CA GLU A 183 -10.78 -2.11 21.31
C GLU A 183 -9.30 -1.72 21.41
N ASN A 184 -8.43 -2.34 20.60
CA ASN A 184 -6.98 -2.10 20.65
C ASN A 184 -6.54 -0.79 20.00
N TYR A 185 -7.41 -0.14 19.22
CA TYR A 185 -7.11 1.10 18.52
C TYR A 185 -8.30 2.09 18.50
N GLU A 186 -9.20 1.97 19.47
CA GLU A 186 -10.45 2.73 19.51
C GLU A 186 -10.20 4.25 19.56
N GLU A 187 -9.17 4.67 20.31
CA GLU A 187 -8.80 6.08 20.45
C GLU A 187 -8.22 6.64 19.15
N GLU A 188 -7.39 5.86 18.46
CA GLU A 188 -6.84 6.19 17.15
C GLU A 188 -7.95 6.34 16.11
N LEU A 189 -8.92 5.43 16.12
CA LEU A 189 -10.09 5.52 15.24
C LEU A 189 -10.91 6.79 15.51
N LYS A 190 -11.07 7.20 16.78
CA LYS A 190 -11.71 8.48 17.12
C LYS A 190 -10.92 9.67 16.58
N ILE A 191 -9.59 9.64 16.65
CA ILE A 191 -8.72 10.69 16.08
C ILE A 191 -8.92 10.78 14.57
N LEU A 192 -8.94 9.64 13.86
CA LEU A 192 -9.14 9.60 12.41
C LEU A 192 -10.50 10.19 11.98
N LEU A 193 -11.55 9.98 12.78
CA LEU A 193 -12.90 10.46 12.51
C LEU A 193 -13.12 11.94 12.82
N SER A 194 -12.42 12.49 13.82
CA SER A 194 -12.76 13.79 14.41
C SER A 194 -11.69 14.87 14.28
N SER A 195 -10.43 14.50 14.01
CA SER A 195 -9.33 15.47 13.98
C SER A 195 -9.19 16.14 12.61
N ASP A 196 -9.08 17.46 12.59
CA ASP A 196 -8.66 18.22 11.40
C ASP A 196 -7.12 18.28 11.27
N ASN A 197 -6.38 17.81 12.29
CA ASN A 197 -4.92 17.84 12.28
C ASN A 197 -4.35 16.61 11.55
N SER A 198 -3.69 16.86 10.41
CA SER A 198 -3.06 15.83 9.58
C SER A 198 -1.98 15.04 10.31
N GLU A 199 -1.18 15.68 11.17
CA GLU A 199 -0.10 15.02 11.92
C GLU A 199 -0.68 14.02 12.93
N LYS A 200 -1.74 14.42 13.66
CA LYS A 200 -2.43 13.53 14.59
C LYS A 200 -3.07 12.33 13.89
N LYS A 201 -3.61 12.55 12.69
CA LYS A 201 -4.16 11.48 11.86
C LYS A 201 -3.07 10.51 11.39
N GLU A 202 -1.88 11.02 11.05
CA GLU A 202 -0.73 10.21 10.67
C GLU A 202 -0.23 9.35 11.84
N GLU A 203 -0.07 9.93 13.04
CA GLU A 203 0.28 9.19 14.26
C GLU A 203 -0.75 8.09 14.59
N ALA A 204 -2.05 8.41 14.52
CA ALA A 204 -3.11 7.43 14.74
C ALA A 204 -3.07 6.27 13.72
N CYS A 205 -2.75 6.57 12.46
CA CYS A 205 -2.57 5.56 11.44
C CYS A 205 -1.38 4.63 11.71
N GLU A 206 -0.26 5.16 12.19
CA GLU A 206 0.91 4.34 12.51
C GLU A 206 0.63 3.33 13.61
N ILE A 207 -0.13 3.73 14.63
CA ILE A 207 -0.55 2.82 15.71
C ILE A 207 -1.49 1.73 15.18
N ILE A 208 -2.45 2.08 14.32
CA ILE A 208 -3.37 1.12 13.71
C ILE A 208 -2.62 0.15 12.77
N GLU A 209 -1.70 0.65 11.93
CA GLU A 209 -0.84 -0.19 11.09
C GLU A 209 -0.05 -1.17 11.96
N HIS A 210 0.57 -0.68 13.04
CA HIS A 210 1.36 -1.51 13.94
C HIS A 210 0.54 -2.60 14.63
N TYR A 211 -0.71 -2.29 15.02
CA TYR A 211 -1.64 -3.29 15.54
C TYR A 211 -1.86 -4.43 14.52
N PHE A 212 -2.20 -4.09 13.27
CA PHE A 212 -2.43 -5.09 12.23
C PHE A 212 -1.16 -5.89 11.88
N GLU A 213 0.02 -5.26 11.90
CA GLU A 213 1.30 -5.93 11.67
C GLU A 213 1.68 -6.92 12.77
N THR A 214 1.29 -6.66 14.02
CA THR A 214 1.69 -7.48 15.19
C THR A 214 0.68 -8.55 15.57
N ILE A 215 -0.61 -8.37 15.30
CA ILE A 215 -1.68 -9.29 15.74
C ILE A 215 -1.87 -10.48 14.79
N ILE A 216 -1.64 -10.29 13.48
CA ILE A 216 -1.81 -11.36 12.48
C ILE A 216 -0.98 -12.61 12.81
N GLY A 217 0.23 -12.44 13.36
CA GLY A 217 1.07 -13.57 13.77
C GLY A 217 0.65 -14.24 15.08
N ASN A 218 -0.13 -13.56 15.92
CA ASN A 218 -0.46 -14.02 17.27
C ASN A 218 -1.88 -14.57 17.42
N GLU A 219 -2.82 -14.15 16.55
CA GLU A 219 -4.23 -14.54 16.63
C GLU A 219 -4.68 -15.57 15.59
N ILE A 220 -3.89 -15.79 14.53
CA ILE A 220 -4.19 -16.76 13.48
C ILE A 220 -3.53 -18.09 13.86
N GLU A 221 -4.35 -19.06 14.28
CA GLU A 221 -3.88 -20.41 14.59
C GLU A 221 -3.74 -21.26 13.31
N GLU A 222 -2.96 -22.34 13.38
CA GLU A 222 -2.73 -23.25 12.24
C GLU A 222 -4.05 -23.83 11.70
N GLU A 223 -5.06 -24.02 12.55
CA GLU A 223 -6.40 -24.48 12.20
C GLU A 223 -7.21 -23.45 11.40
N ASP A 224 -6.94 -22.15 11.57
CA ASP A 224 -7.57 -21.09 10.78
C ASP A 224 -6.95 -20.97 9.38
N LEU A 225 -5.68 -21.34 9.24
CA LEU A 225 -5.01 -21.44 7.93
C LEU A 225 -5.56 -22.62 7.09
N GLN A 226 -5.98 -23.71 7.74
CA GLN A 226 -6.57 -24.86 7.05
C GLN A 226 -7.92 -24.55 6.38
N LYS A 227 -8.59 -23.46 6.79
CA LYS A 227 -9.86 -22.98 6.19
C LYS A 227 -9.65 -22.17 4.90
N LEU A 228 -8.41 -21.91 4.49
CA LEU A 228 -8.06 -21.19 3.25
C LEU A 228 -7.99 -22.10 2.02
N ASN A 229 -8.82 -23.15 1.95
CA ASN A 229 -8.86 -24.01 0.78
C ASN A 229 -9.42 -23.24 -0.43
N PRO A 230 -8.69 -23.13 -1.56
CA PRO A 230 -9.14 -22.38 -2.74
C PRO A 230 -10.48 -22.86 -3.33
N ASP A 231 -10.85 -24.13 -3.09
CA ASP A 231 -12.09 -24.72 -3.59
C ASP A 231 -13.31 -24.47 -2.67
N ASP A 232 -13.10 -23.95 -1.45
CA ASP A 232 -14.13 -23.70 -0.43
C ASP A 232 -13.75 -22.52 0.47
N MET A 233 -13.39 -21.40 -0.17
CA MET A 233 -12.85 -20.24 0.56
C MET A 233 -14.00 -19.50 1.28
N ASP A 234 -14.09 -19.70 2.60
CA ASP A 234 -15.10 -19.05 3.42
C ASP A 234 -14.74 -17.57 3.64
N GLU A 235 -15.51 -16.65 3.04
CA GLU A 235 -15.38 -15.20 3.23
C GLU A 235 -15.50 -14.78 4.70
N LYS A 236 -16.04 -15.64 5.58
CA LYS A 236 -16.11 -15.43 7.03
C LYS A 236 -14.92 -16.01 7.78
N SER A 237 -13.94 -16.57 7.09
CA SER A 237 -12.72 -17.04 7.72
C SER A 237 -12.00 -15.88 8.40
N LYS A 238 -11.47 -16.14 9.60
CA LYS A 238 -10.76 -15.16 10.42
C LYS A 238 -9.66 -14.46 9.60
N VAL A 239 -8.90 -15.23 8.82
CA VAL A 239 -7.81 -14.71 7.99
C VAL A 239 -8.28 -13.69 6.95
N ILE A 240 -9.41 -13.93 6.27
CA ILE A 240 -9.94 -13.00 5.25
C ILE A 240 -10.42 -11.71 5.91
N ILE A 241 -11.18 -11.83 6.99
CA ILE A 241 -11.68 -10.68 7.75
C ILE A 241 -10.51 -9.80 8.23
N PHE A 242 -9.44 -10.41 8.77
CA PHE A 242 -8.24 -9.69 9.18
C PHE A 242 -7.50 -9.03 8.02
N ASN A 243 -7.31 -9.74 6.90
CA ASN A 243 -6.65 -9.19 5.71
C ASN A 243 -7.42 -7.99 5.14
N ASP A 244 -8.75 -8.03 5.16
CA ASP A 244 -9.58 -6.89 4.79
C ASP A 244 -9.34 -5.69 5.71
N GLY A 245 -9.20 -5.93 7.02
CA GLY A 245 -8.84 -4.91 8.01
C GLY A 245 -7.49 -4.25 7.70
N VAL A 246 -6.45 -5.06 7.44
CA VAL A 246 -5.11 -4.56 7.05
C VAL A 246 -5.18 -3.72 5.79
N MET A 247 -5.85 -4.25 4.76
CA MET A 247 -5.94 -3.57 3.48
C MET A 247 -6.66 -2.21 3.60
N ILE A 248 -7.67 -2.11 4.46
CA ILE A 248 -8.36 -0.85 4.74
C ILE A 248 -7.44 0.10 5.52
N ALA A 249 -6.73 -0.38 6.55
CA ALA A 249 -5.80 0.43 7.34
C ALA A 249 -4.66 1.00 6.47
N GLU A 250 -4.05 0.17 5.62
CA GLU A 250 -3.03 0.61 4.65
C GLU A 250 -3.57 1.66 3.68
N GLU A 251 -4.82 1.51 3.19
CA GLU A 251 -5.45 2.48 2.30
C GLU A 251 -5.60 3.85 2.99
N VAL A 252 -6.06 3.87 4.25
CA VAL A 252 -6.24 5.09 5.04
C VAL A 252 -4.90 5.79 5.26
N SER A 253 -3.90 5.04 5.72
CA SER A 253 -2.54 5.54 5.97
C SER A 253 -1.91 6.11 4.69
N ALA A 254 -1.97 5.38 3.58
CA ALA A 254 -1.40 5.81 2.31
C ALA A 254 -2.05 7.12 1.81
N LYS A 255 -3.38 7.26 1.95
CA LYS A 255 -4.10 8.49 1.60
C LYS A 255 -3.74 9.68 2.49
N ILE A 256 -3.59 9.46 3.81
CA ILE A 256 -3.16 10.51 4.74
C ILE A 256 -1.75 10.97 4.40
N ARG A 257 -0.79 10.05 4.26
CA ARG A 257 0.60 10.36 3.89
C ARG A 257 0.70 11.11 2.55
N LEU A 258 -0.08 10.71 1.54
CA LEU A 258 -0.15 11.42 0.26
C LEU A 258 -0.72 12.84 0.43
N SER A 259 -1.83 12.96 1.17
CA SER A 259 -2.48 14.25 1.43
C SER A 259 -1.60 15.20 2.25
N SER A 260 -0.79 14.68 3.17
CA SER A 260 0.21 15.46 3.91
C SER A 260 1.23 16.11 2.96
N ILE A 261 1.65 15.42 1.89
CA ILE A 261 2.55 15.99 0.88
C ILE A 261 1.85 17.09 0.07
N PHE A 262 0.61 16.85 -0.37
CA PHE A 262 -0.21 17.89 -1.02
C PHE A 262 -0.29 19.15 -0.15
N LYS A 263 -0.72 19.02 1.10
CA LYS A 263 -0.88 20.13 2.06
C LYS A 263 0.44 20.84 2.33
N LYS A 264 1.55 20.11 2.48
CA LYS A 264 2.89 20.68 2.69
C LYS A 264 3.32 21.55 1.52
N ILE A 265 3.15 21.08 0.28
CA ILE A 265 3.53 21.86 -0.91
C ILE A 265 2.61 23.07 -1.09
N LEU A 266 1.32 22.96 -0.77
CA LEU A 266 0.38 24.08 -0.77
C LEU A 266 0.75 25.14 0.30
N ASN A 267 1.22 24.72 1.48
CA ASN A 267 1.55 25.60 2.60
C ASN A 267 2.94 26.24 2.51
N ASN A 268 3.93 25.56 1.94
CA ASN A 268 5.27 26.11 1.72
C ASN A 268 5.29 27.33 0.77
N LYS A 269 4.18 27.64 0.09
CA LYS A 269 3.99 28.88 -0.68
C LYS A 269 3.56 30.09 0.17
N LYS A 270 3.45 29.99 1.50
CA LYS A 270 3.17 31.15 2.39
C LYS A 270 4.43 31.92 2.80
N THR A 271 5.64 31.40 2.57
CA THR A 271 6.91 31.94 3.10
C THR A 271 7.92 32.35 2.02
N SER A 272 7.48 32.62 0.79
CA SER A 272 8.32 33.20 -0.29
C SER A 272 7.52 34.24 -1.05
#